data_AF-A0A6A3BRG8-F1
#
_entry.id   AF-A0A6A3BRG8-F1
#
_cell.length_a   1.000
_cell.length_b   1.000
_cell.length_c   1.000
_cell.angle_alpha   90.00
_cell.angle_beta   90.00
_cell.angle_gamma   90.00
#
_symmetry.space_group_name_H-M   'P 1'
#
loop_
_entity.id
_entity.type
_entity.pdbx_description
1 polymer ?
#
loop_
_entity_poly.entity_id
_entity_poly.type
_entity_poly.pdbx_seq_one_letter_code
_entity_poly.pdbx_strand_id
1 'polypeptide(L)'
;MCKECEKDLEKGLPSHPALLPETTLPTSPTSRPALFLSNSGKALLASNSSKSLVSSSSKSLTSGCSSRFRFDKKYLKQVTGRHNDTELHLAAQRGDVAAIRQILADIDAQMIGTISAQEFNAEVEEIKLAIASEVNELGETALFVAAEKGYIDIVKELLQYSTKEGLSMKNQFGFNPLHIAANRGHEAIVQVLLDCDPELCKTVGQGNATPLVSAATKGHTAVVDVLLSKDPSLLEITKSNGKNPLHFAARQGHVDIVRALLEKGPQLARQIDKKEQTALHMAVKGVSCTVVKLLLMADSSVVTLPDKFGNTPLHIATRKKRTEIVNELLHIPETCVNALTRDHKTALDIAEGLPLSEEIAEIKECLSSFGAVRATDLNNAPDELRKTMKEIKKEVHTQLEQTLKTNRNVDGIVLELIKLHQQGIYNATNSITVVAVLFATVAFTAIFTVPGGDNDDGIAVASRGKSFKIFCLFNAIALFTSLAVVVVQITVVRGELNTEKRFIQVINKLMWLASICTSISFVASAHIVVGRRQQWAAILVMVIGGVTMAGVLGGMTLLVLKNKRIRKRRKREKKQAGSLSLSDSDTEVGAIYAI
;
A
#
# COMPACT_ATOMS: atom_id res chain seq x y z
N MET A 1 -25.16 5.14 9.05
CA MET A 1 -25.80 4.68 10.29
C MET A 1 -24.82 3.82 11.04
N CYS A 2 -24.40 4.23 12.23
CA CYS A 2 -23.82 3.42 13.33
C CYS A 2 -23.41 4.40 14.44
N LYS A 3 -24.40 4.89 15.18
CA LYS A 3 -24.24 5.49 16.52
C LYS A 3 -24.81 4.46 17.48
N GLU A 4 -24.00 3.53 17.98
CA GLU A 4 -24.29 2.78 19.21
C GLU A 4 -23.11 1.84 19.50
N CYS A 5 -22.26 2.22 20.46
CA CYS A 5 -21.44 1.35 21.33
C CYS A 5 -20.39 2.19 22.06
N GLU A 6 -20.83 3.22 22.78
CA GLU A 6 -20.00 3.87 23.81
C GLU A 6 -20.91 4.39 24.92
N LYS A 7 -21.61 3.46 25.57
CA LYS A 7 -22.24 3.64 26.87
C LYS A 7 -22.10 2.32 27.59
N ASP A 8 -21.18 2.28 28.54
CA ASP A 8 -21.22 1.42 29.73
C ASP A 8 -19.93 1.70 30.52
N LEU A 9 -19.86 2.90 31.15
CA LEU A 9 -19.35 3.12 32.50
C LEU A 9 -19.41 4.62 32.89
N GLU A 10 -20.56 5.28 32.73
CA GLU A 10 -20.78 6.61 33.34
C GLU A 10 -22.22 6.72 33.85
N LYS A 11 -22.36 6.70 35.18
CA LYS A 11 -23.47 7.19 36.05
C LYS A 11 -23.16 6.71 37.47
N GLY A 12 -23.16 7.49 38.55
CA GLY A 12 -23.36 8.91 38.89
C GLY A 12 -22.74 9.11 40.30
N LEU A 13 -22.57 10.30 40.89
CA LEU A 13 -23.52 11.39 41.14
C LEU A 13 -22.71 12.66 41.61
N PRO A 14 -23.32 13.82 41.95
CA PRO A 14 -23.03 15.10 41.29
C PRO A 14 -22.49 16.19 42.24
N SER A 15 -22.05 17.32 41.69
CA SER A 15 -22.49 18.69 42.06
C SER A 15 -21.45 19.76 41.70
N HIS A 16 -21.90 20.76 40.95
CA HIS A 16 -21.46 22.15 40.99
C HIS A 16 -22.63 22.99 40.45
N PRO A 17 -22.85 24.23 40.93
CA PRO A 17 -22.19 25.36 40.27
C PRO A 17 -21.80 26.58 41.16
N ALA A 18 -20.80 27.33 40.65
CA ALA A 18 -20.53 28.79 40.70
C ALA A 18 -20.34 29.51 42.07
N LEU A 19 -19.22 30.23 42.38
CA LEU A 19 -18.65 31.51 41.85
C LEU A 19 -19.64 32.69 42.01
N LEU A 20 -19.45 33.79 42.77
CA LEU A 20 -18.35 34.74 43.10
C LEU A 20 -18.84 35.73 44.22
N PRO A 21 -18.13 36.82 44.66
CA PRO A 21 -16.71 37.18 44.73
C PRO A 21 -16.23 37.73 46.11
N GLU A 22 -14.93 38.06 46.17
CA GLU A 22 -14.14 38.68 47.26
C GLU A 22 -14.63 40.03 47.81
N THR A 23 -14.40 40.29 49.11
CA THR A 23 -13.93 41.62 49.62
C THR A 23 -13.31 41.52 51.03
N THR A 24 -12.05 41.98 51.13
CA THR A 24 -11.36 42.68 52.26
C THR A 24 -11.19 42.07 53.67
N LEU A 25 -9.91 41.94 54.06
CA LEU A 25 -9.29 41.92 55.41
C LEU A 25 -9.78 43.08 56.32
N PRO A 26 -9.57 43.10 57.68
CA PRO A 26 -8.40 42.57 58.40
C PRO A 26 -8.60 42.07 59.87
N THR A 27 -7.45 41.71 60.48
CA THR A 27 -7.08 41.66 61.92
C THR A 27 -7.46 40.46 62.80
N SER A 28 -6.42 39.86 63.38
CA SER A 28 -6.43 39.08 64.62
C SER A 28 -6.63 39.99 65.84
N PRO A 29 -7.13 39.46 66.98
CA PRO A 29 -6.20 39.15 68.06
C PRO A 29 -6.53 37.90 68.90
N THR A 30 -5.54 37.58 69.71
CA THR A 30 -5.33 36.54 70.72
C THR A 30 -6.36 36.39 71.86
N SER A 31 -6.31 35.19 72.47
CA SER A 31 -6.50 34.85 73.90
C SER A 31 -7.77 34.08 74.32
N ARG A 32 -7.51 32.95 75.00
CA ARG A 32 -8.41 32.07 75.78
C ARG A 32 -8.93 32.81 77.05
N PRO A 33 -9.60 32.14 78.02
CA PRO A 33 -10.84 31.33 78.02
C PRO A 33 -11.86 31.81 79.10
N ALA A 34 -13.14 31.46 78.99
CA ALA A 34 -14.09 31.42 80.13
C ALA A 34 -15.28 30.53 79.73
N LEU A 35 -15.43 29.31 80.23
CA LEU A 35 -16.05 28.93 81.52
C LEU A 35 -17.36 29.67 81.83
N PHE A 36 -18.48 28.98 81.64
CA PHE A 36 -19.49 28.85 82.69
C PHE A 36 -20.03 27.41 82.73
N LEU A 37 -19.96 26.87 83.95
CA LEU A 37 -20.48 25.60 84.41
C LEU A 37 -22.00 25.66 84.62
N SER A 38 -22.67 24.50 84.53
CA SER A 38 -23.49 23.92 85.62
C SER A 38 -24.29 22.73 85.04
N ASN A 39 -23.82 21.49 85.23
CA ASN A 39 -24.11 20.58 86.36
C ASN A 39 -25.40 19.76 86.16
N SER A 40 -25.25 18.46 85.93
CA SER A 40 -25.59 17.46 86.97
C SER A 40 -25.05 16.08 86.55
N GLY A 41 -24.28 15.46 87.44
CA GLY A 41 -23.70 14.14 87.21
C GLY A 41 -24.60 12.98 87.63
N LYS A 42 -24.20 11.78 87.16
CA LYS A 42 -24.25 10.44 87.76
C LYS A 42 -23.95 9.46 86.62
N ALA A 43 -22.75 8.90 86.55
CA ALA A 43 -22.36 7.67 87.24
C ALA A 43 -23.16 6.45 86.77
N LEU A 44 -22.46 5.59 86.03
CA LEU A 44 -22.59 4.13 85.89
C LEU A 44 -23.95 3.51 86.26
N LEU A 45 -24.64 2.96 85.26
CA LEU A 45 -25.46 1.77 85.45
C LEU A 45 -25.32 0.87 84.23
N ALA A 46 -24.77 -0.31 84.47
CA ALA A 46 -24.89 -1.48 83.60
C ALA A 46 -26.37 -1.69 83.27
N SER A 47 -26.69 -1.80 81.98
CA SER A 47 -28.01 -2.24 81.55
C SER A 47 -27.86 -3.56 80.79
N ASN A 48 -28.06 -4.64 81.53
CA ASN A 48 -28.63 -5.86 80.99
C ASN A 48 -30.02 -5.52 80.43
N SER A 49 -30.22 -5.65 79.13
CA SER A 49 -31.56 -5.91 78.60
C SER A 49 -31.49 -6.81 77.38
N SER A 50 -32.13 -7.96 77.55
CA SER A 50 -32.41 -8.99 76.57
C SER A 50 -33.35 -8.52 75.46
N LYS A 51 -33.20 -9.17 74.28
CA LYS A 51 -34.11 -9.31 73.12
C LYS A 51 -33.70 -8.52 71.85
N SER A 52 -33.20 -9.23 70.83
CA SER A 52 -34.05 -9.85 69.80
C SER A 52 -33.27 -10.92 69.03
N LEU A 53 -33.74 -12.16 69.13
CA LEU A 53 -33.32 -13.30 68.31
C LEU A 53 -33.97 -13.19 66.93
N VAL A 54 -33.17 -13.10 65.87
CA VAL A 54 -33.61 -13.42 64.50
C VAL A 54 -32.74 -14.55 63.99
N SER A 55 -33.33 -15.76 63.95
CA SER A 55 -32.81 -16.87 63.16
C SER A 55 -33.03 -16.53 61.69
N SER A 56 -31.94 -16.37 60.94
CA SER A 56 -31.99 -16.40 59.48
C SER A 56 -31.02 -17.46 58.97
N SER A 57 -31.57 -18.64 58.75
CA SER A 57 -30.95 -19.70 57.95
C SER A 57 -30.74 -19.21 56.52
N SER A 58 -29.52 -18.85 56.16
CA SER A 58 -29.10 -18.70 54.76
C SER A 58 -28.14 -19.85 54.41
N LYS A 59 -28.66 -20.79 53.63
CA LYS A 59 -27.86 -21.81 52.95
C LYS A 59 -26.94 -21.09 51.95
N SER A 60 -25.63 -21.26 52.07
CA SER A 60 -24.70 -20.98 50.98
C SER A 60 -23.91 -22.25 50.67
N LEU A 61 -24.11 -22.73 49.44
CA LEU A 61 -23.41 -23.84 48.81
C LEU A 61 -22.05 -23.34 48.31
N THR A 62 -20.96 -23.81 48.91
CA THR A 62 -19.67 -23.92 48.20
C THR A 62 -19.00 -25.23 48.61
N SER A 63 -18.77 -26.06 47.60
CA SER A 63 -18.20 -27.40 47.67
C SER A 63 -16.69 -27.38 47.89
N GLY A 64 -16.23 -28.19 48.85
CA GLY A 64 -15.00 -28.99 48.73
C GLY A 64 -13.68 -28.33 49.15
N CYS A 65 -13.39 -28.29 50.44
CA CYS A 65 -12.22 -28.95 51.03
C CYS A 65 -12.34 -28.93 52.57
N SER A 66 -12.04 -30.06 53.20
CA SER A 66 -11.82 -30.27 54.64
C SER A 66 -13.00 -30.06 55.60
N SER A 67 -13.75 -31.15 55.79
CA SER A 67 -14.52 -31.42 57.00
C SER A 67 -13.61 -31.46 58.24
N ARG A 68 -13.67 -30.45 59.10
CA ARG A 68 -13.40 -30.59 60.54
C ARG A 68 -13.82 -29.32 61.30
N PHE A 69 -14.60 -29.54 62.36
CA PHE A 69 -15.01 -28.60 63.42
C PHE A 69 -16.25 -27.72 63.18
N ARG A 70 -17.36 -28.20 63.74
CA ARG A 70 -18.62 -27.46 63.95
C ARG A 70 -18.65 -27.09 65.44
N PHE A 71 -18.23 -25.88 65.81
CA PHE A 71 -18.29 -25.38 67.19
C PHE A 71 -19.70 -24.86 67.52
N ASP A 72 -20.59 -25.78 67.90
CA ASP A 72 -21.82 -25.44 68.64
C ASP A 72 -21.47 -25.31 70.13
N LYS A 73 -21.10 -24.10 70.60
CA LYS A 73 -21.41 -23.52 71.94
C LYS A 73 -20.60 -22.24 72.25
N LYS A 74 -21.33 -21.15 72.49
CA LYS A 74 -20.99 -19.93 73.30
C LYS A 74 -20.01 -18.87 72.75
N TYR A 75 -20.13 -18.48 71.49
CA TYR A 75 -19.91 -17.07 71.13
C TYR A 75 -21.10 -16.61 70.29
N LEU A 76 -21.92 -15.71 70.84
CA LEU A 76 -23.07 -15.16 70.13
C LEU A 76 -22.55 -14.06 69.21
N LYS A 77 -22.61 -14.29 67.90
CA LYS A 77 -22.26 -13.29 66.88
C LYS A 77 -23.12 -12.04 67.09
N GLN A 78 -22.56 -11.04 67.74
CA GLN A 78 -23.21 -9.74 67.95
C GLN A 78 -22.97 -8.88 66.71
N VAL A 79 -23.94 -8.95 65.80
CA VAL A 79 -23.94 -8.18 64.58
C VAL A 79 -24.43 -6.77 64.89
N THR A 80 -23.55 -5.79 64.76
CA THR A 80 -23.84 -4.38 65.03
C THR A 80 -23.39 -3.55 63.84
N GLY A 81 -24.34 -3.12 63.00
CA GLY A 81 -24.01 -2.34 61.81
C GLY A 81 -25.06 -2.45 60.71
N ARG A 82 -24.87 -1.68 59.63
CA ARG A 82 -25.78 -1.67 58.48
C ARG A 82 -25.51 -2.82 57.50
N HIS A 83 -24.30 -3.40 57.54
CA HIS A 83 -23.83 -4.45 56.63
C HIS A 83 -23.45 -5.74 57.36
N ASN A 84 -24.16 -6.04 58.45
CA ASN A 84 -23.79 -7.05 59.45
C ASN A 84 -22.33 -6.98 59.92
N ASP A 85 -21.84 -5.76 60.13
CA ASP A 85 -20.53 -5.53 60.69
C ASP A 85 -20.46 -6.12 62.11
N THR A 86 -19.36 -6.78 62.47
CA THR A 86 -19.12 -7.20 63.84
C THR A 86 -18.62 -6.01 64.66
N GLU A 87 -18.66 -6.10 65.99
CA GLU A 87 -18.10 -5.05 66.85
C GLU A 87 -16.61 -4.79 66.53
N LEU A 88 -15.88 -5.82 66.09
CA LEU A 88 -14.51 -5.72 65.61
C LEU A 88 -14.39 -4.89 64.32
N HIS A 89 -15.30 -5.06 63.36
CA HIS A 89 -15.35 -4.23 62.15
C HIS A 89 -15.62 -2.76 62.48
N LEU A 90 -16.56 -2.47 63.38
CA LEU A 90 -16.86 -1.10 63.80
C LEU A 90 -15.70 -0.46 64.56
N ALA A 91 -15.01 -1.22 65.42
CA ALA A 91 -13.82 -0.73 66.13
C ALA A 91 -12.68 -0.43 65.14
N ALA A 92 -12.45 -1.32 64.16
CA ALA A 92 -11.51 -1.10 63.07
C ALA A 92 -11.89 0.11 62.20
N GLN A 93 -13.18 0.33 61.93
CA GLN A 93 -13.67 1.47 61.17
C GLN A 93 -13.46 2.81 61.91
N ARG A 94 -13.60 2.81 63.24
CA ARG A 94 -13.43 4.00 64.09
C ARG A 94 -11.97 4.34 64.39
N GLY A 95 -11.03 3.40 64.22
CA GLY A 95 -9.63 3.63 64.57
C GLY A 95 -9.32 3.43 66.06
N ASP A 96 -10.18 2.70 66.80
CA ASP A 96 -10.03 2.50 68.24
C ASP A 96 -9.28 1.19 68.56
N VAL A 97 -7.97 1.30 68.76
CA VAL A 97 -7.09 0.17 69.12
C VAL A 97 -7.46 -0.39 70.50
N ALA A 98 -7.87 0.47 71.45
CA ALA A 98 -8.20 0.04 72.80
C ALA A 98 -9.47 -0.81 72.81
N ALA A 99 -10.48 -0.42 72.03
CA ALA A 99 -11.69 -1.22 71.85
C ALA A 99 -11.37 -2.60 71.24
N ILE A 100 -10.46 -2.68 70.26
CA ILE A 100 -10.07 -3.98 69.67
C ILE A 100 -9.40 -4.87 70.71
N ARG A 101 -8.45 -4.33 71.48
CA ARG A 101 -7.80 -5.08 72.57
C ARG A 101 -8.79 -5.50 73.64
N GLN A 102 -9.76 -4.64 73.98
CA GLN A 102 -10.80 -4.96 74.96
C GLN A 102 -11.71 -6.08 74.45
N ILE A 103 -12.18 -6.02 73.20
CA ILE A 103 -13.00 -7.09 72.59
C ILE A 103 -12.24 -8.42 72.62
N LEU A 104 -10.94 -8.40 72.28
CA LEU A 104 -10.10 -9.59 72.32
C LEU A 104 -9.83 -10.11 73.74
N ALA A 105 -9.67 -9.22 74.72
CA ALA A 105 -9.50 -9.57 76.13
C ALA A 105 -10.81 -10.06 76.79
N ASP A 106 -11.97 -9.55 76.35
CA ASP A 106 -13.27 -10.00 76.83
C ASP A 106 -13.54 -11.45 76.38
N ILE A 107 -12.99 -11.88 75.23
CA ILE A 107 -13.00 -13.29 74.79
C ILE A 107 -12.18 -14.14 75.78
N ASP A 108 -10.98 -13.68 76.16
CA ASP A 108 -10.16 -14.37 77.17
C ASP A 108 -10.94 -14.53 78.47
N ALA A 109 -11.60 -13.47 78.94
CA ALA A 109 -12.37 -13.46 80.18
C ALA A 109 -13.59 -14.41 80.15
N GLN A 110 -14.29 -14.50 79.02
CA GLN A 110 -15.47 -15.35 78.89
C GLN A 110 -15.13 -16.85 78.91
N MET A 111 -13.92 -17.23 78.50
CA MET A 111 -13.53 -18.64 78.40
C MET A 111 -12.89 -19.21 79.68
N ILE A 112 -12.32 -18.37 80.58
CA ILE A 112 -11.65 -18.79 81.84
C ILE A 112 -12.53 -19.69 82.74
N GLY A 113 -13.85 -19.75 82.52
CA GLY A 113 -14.78 -20.53 83.31
C GLY A 113 -14.98 -22.01 82.95
N THR A 114 -14.30 -22.59 81.95
CA THR A 114 -14.74 -23.90 81.41
C THR A 114 -13.77 -25.10 81.39
N ILE A 115 -12.43 -25.00 81.25
CA ILE A 115 -11.56 -26.18 80.99
C ILE A 115 -10.10 -26.01 81.52
N SER A 116 -9.32 -27.10 81.60
CA SER A 116 -7.92 -27.18 82.08
C SER A 116 -6.91 -26.35 81.24
N ALA A 117 -5.87 -25.83 81.90
CA ALA A 117 -5.04 -24.70 81.44
C ALA A 117 -4.27 -24.85 80.11
N GLN A 118 -4.00 -26.08 79.63
CA GLN A 118 -3.19 -26.30 78.43
C GLN A 118 -4.01 -26.54 77.16
N GLU A 119 -5.16 -27.21 77.25
CA GLU A 119 -6.14 -27.28 76.14
C GLU A 119 -6.84 -25.93 75.96
N PHE A 120 -7.04 -25.20 77.07
CA PHE A 120 -7.65 -23.87 77.12
C PHE A 120 -6.99 -22.83 76.20
N ASN A 121 -5.67 -22.66 76.27
CA ASN A 121 -4.99 -21.61 75.52
C ASN A 121 -5.04 -21.84 73.99
N ALA A 122 -5.00 -23.11 73.56
CA ALA A 122 -5.08 -23.43 72.14
C ALA A 122 -6.48 -23.15 71.56
N GLU A 123 -7.53 -23.50 72.32
CA GLU A 123 -8.92 -23.24 71.91
C GLU A 123 -9.26 -21.75 71.87
N VAL A 124 -8.79 -20.97 72.84
CA VAL A 124 -8.99 -19.51 72.90
C VAL A 124 -8.33 -18.82 71.70
N GLU A 125 -7.09 -19.21 71.36
CA GLU A 125 -6.41 -18.67 70.19
C GLU A 125 -7.10 -19.06 68.88
N GLU A 126 -7.60 -20.31 68.76
CA GLU A 126 -8.38 -20.74 67.59
C GLU A 126 -9.69 -19.92 67.44
N ILE A 127 -10.35 -19.58 68.55
CA ILE A 127 -11.54 -18.72 68.55
C ILE A 127 -11.20 -17.27 68.17
N LYS A 128 -10.09 -16.71 68.66
CA LYS A 128 -9.63 -15.38 68.24
C LYS A 128 -9.33 -15.33 66.75
N LEU A 129 -8.67 -16.37 66.21
CA LEU A 129 -8.43 -16.51 64.76
C LEU A 129 -9.74 -16.57 63.98
N ALA A 130 -10.74 -17.32 64.46
CA ALA A 130 -12.04 -17.41 63.83
C ALA A 130 -12.78 -16.07 63.83
N ILE A 131 -12.77 -15.33 64.94
CA ILE A 131 -13.43 -14.02 65.06
C ILE A 131 -12.73 -12.96 64.21
N ALA A 132 -11.40 -12.94 64.18
CA ALA A 132 -10.63 -12.02 63.36
C ALA A 132 -10.80 -12.26 61.85
N SER A 133 -11.08 -13.50 61.45
CA SER A 133 -11.36 -13.89 60.06
C SER A 133 -12.85 -13.81 59.68
N GLU A 134 -13.73 -13.40 60.59
CA GLU A 134 -15.13 -13.18 60.26
C GLU A 134 -15.30 -12.09 59.20
N VAL A 135 -16.25 -12.33 58.31
CA VAL A 135 -16.61 -11.40 57.23
C VAL A 135 -17.97 -10.76 57.46
N ASN A 136 -18.09 -9.49 57.05
CA ASN A 136 -19.36 -8.77 56.98
C ASN A 136 -20.15 -9.14 55.70
N GLU A 137 -21.32 -8.52 55.46
CA GLU A 137 -22.13 -8.77 54.26
C GLU A 137 -21.40 -8.45 52.95
N LEU A 138 -20.37 -7.61 52.98
CA LEU A 138 -19.56 -7.25 51.80
C LEU A 138 -18.39 -8.20 51.59
N GLY A 139 -18.23 -9.22 52.45
CA GLY A 139 -17.10 -10.14 52.43
C GLY A 139 -15.81 -9.53 52.97
N GLU A 140 -15.90 -8.40 53.67
CA GLU A 140 -14.75 -7.70 54.23
C GLU A 140 -14.45 -8.22 55.63
N THR A 141 -13.17 -8.34 55.98
CA THR A 141 -12.72 -8.64 57.35
C THR A 141 -12.41 -7.34 58.10
N ALA A 142 -12.31 -7.39 59.43
CA ALA A 142 -11.91 -6.22 60.22
C ALA A 142 -10.52 -5.69 59.79
N LEU A 143 -9.62 -6.57 59.39
CA LEU A 143 -8.32 -6.22 58.82
C LEU A 143 -8.46 -5.47 57.48
N PHE A 144 -9.38 -5.89 56.61
CA PHE A 144 -9.68 -5.20 55.36
C PHE A 144 -10.15 -3.76 55.61
N VAL A 145 -11.07 -3.56 56.57
CA VAL A 145 -11.59 -2.23 56.93
C VAL A 145 -10.48 -1.34 57.51
N ALA A 146 -9.64 -1.88 58.40
CA ALA A 146 -8.49 -1.16 58.95
C ALA A 146 -7.49 -0.75 57.86
N ALA A 147 -7.21 -1.67 56.92
CA ALA A 147 -6.34 -1.43 55.78
C ALA A 147 -6.93 -0.41 54.80
N GLU A 148 -8.26 -0.35 54.62
CA GLU A 148 -8.91 0.68 53.81
C GLU A 148 -8.77 2.07 54.44
N LYS A 149 -9.00 2.17 55.75
CA LYS A 149 -8.97 3.44 56.49
C LYS A 149 -7.57 3.96 56.76
N GLY A 150 -6.56 3.09 56.75
CA GLY A 150 -5.16 3.48 56.94
C GLY A 150 -4.68 3.41 58.40
N TYR A 151 -5.37 2.67 59.27
CA TYR A 151 -5.01 2.57 60.68
C TYR A 151 -3.96 1.49 60.93
N ILE A 152 -2.68 1.89 60.87
CA ILE A 152 -1.55 0.96 60.97
C ILE A 152 -1.47 0.21 62.30
N ASP A 153 -1.79 0.87 63.42
CA ASP A 153 -1.71 0.25 64.74
C ASP A 153 -2.74 -0.87 64.88
N ILE A 154 -3.93 -0.66 64.34
CA ILE A 154 -4.98 -1.70 64.28
C ILE A 154 -4.54 -2.85 63.38
N VAL A 155 -3.95 -2.57 62.22
CA VAL A 155 -3.43 -3.60 61.33
C VAL A 155 -2.40 -4.47 62.06
N LYS A 156 -1.44 -3.86 62.79
CA LYS A 156 -0.43 -4.60 63.55
C LYS A 156 -1.02 -5.47 64.67
N GLU A 157 -2.06 -4.99 65.35
CA GLU A 157 -2.75 -5.75 66.39
C GLU A 157 -3.54 -6.91 65.79
N LEU A 158 -4.33 -6.67 64.74
CA LEU A 158 -5.14 -7.71 64.10
C LEU A 158 -4.29 -8.78 63.39
N LEU A 159 -3.09 -8.43 62.92
CA LEU A 159 -2.18 -9.37 62.26
C LEU A 159 -1.67 -10.47 63.19
N GLN A 160 -1.57 -10.21 64.49
CA GLN A 160 -1.20 -11.22 65.49
C GLN A 160 -2.22 -12.36 65.57
N TYR A 161 -3.48 -12.05 65.22
CA TYR A 161 -4.62 -12.97 65.27
C TYR A 161 -5.16 -13.30 63.87
N SER A 162 -4.35 -13.16 62.83
CA SER A 162 -4.75 -13.45 61.45
C SER A 162 -3.97 -14.64 60.88
N THR A 163 -4.68 -15.60 60.28
CA THR A 163 -4.04 -16.68 59.51
C THR A 163 -3.65 -16.21 58.11
N LYS A 164 -2.69 -16.90 57.47
CA LYS A 164 -2.29 -16.62 56.08
C LYS A 164 -3.48 -16.68 55.11
N GLU A 165 -4.36 -17.65 55.29
CA GLU A 165 -5.60 -17.77 54.51
C GLU A 165 -6.50 -16.55 54.71
N GLY A 166 -6.60 -16.06 55.96
CA GLY A 166 -7.31 -14.82 56.32
C GLY A 166 -6.78 -13.57 55.62
N LEU A 167 -5.47 -13.46 55.41
CA LEU A 167 -4.84 -12.33 54.69
C LEU A 167 -5.14 -12.33 53.19
N SER A 168 -5.37 -13.53 52.63
CA SER A 168 -5.70 -13.71 51.21
C SER A 168 -7.20 -13.67 50.93
N MET A 169 -8.03 -13.62 51.97
CA MET A 169 -9.48 -13.49 51.85
C MET A 169 -9.86 -12.27 51.02
N LYS A 170 -10.82 -12.47 50.12
CA LYS A 170 -11.26 -11.44 49.18
C LYS A 170 -12.68 -11.04 49.53
N ASN A 171 -12.95 -9.74 49.47
CA ASN A 171 -14.30 -9.22 49.55
C ASN A 171 -15.11 -9.54 48.27
N GLN A 172 -16.37 -9.15 48.23
CA GLN A 172 -17.25 -9.35 47.07
C GLN A 172 -16.73 -8.69 45.78
N PHE A 173 -15.89 -7.66 45.91
CA PHE A 173 -15.22 -7.00 44.80
C PHE A 173 -13.88 -7.65 44.43
N GLY A 174 -13.56 -8.81 45.01
CA GLY A 174 -12.35 -9.57 44.76
C GLY A 174 -11.08 -8.95 45.36
N PHE A 175 -11.17 -7.93 46.21
CA PHE A 175 -10.00 -7.30 46.83
C PHE A 175 -9.68 -7.92 48.18
N ASN A 176 -8.39 -8.13 48.45
CA ASN A 176 -7.88 -8.48 49.78
C ASN A 176 -7.34 -7.22 50.49
N PRO A 177 -6.94 -7.31 51.78
CA PRO A 177 -6.40 -6.19 52.54
C PRO A 177 -5.20 -5.49 51.86
N LEU A 178 -4.31 -6.23 51.19
CA LEU A 178 -3.18 -5.65 50.47
C LEU A 178 -3.63 -4.86 49.23
N HIS A 179 -4.61 -5.37 48.47
CA HIS A 179 -5.15 -4.65 47.31
C HIS A 179 -5.77 -3.32 47.72
N ILE A 180 -6.56 -3.28 48.80
CA ILE A 180 -7.21 -2.04 49.23
C ILE A 180 -6.19 -1.06 49.82
N ALA A 181 -5.21 -1.53 50.61
CA ALA A 181 -4.12 -0.69 51.09
C ALA A 181 -3.33 -0.07 49.92
N ALA A 182 -3.01 -0.87 48.90
CA ALA A 182 -2.31 -0.41 47.70
C ALA A 182 -3.15 0.56 46.86
N ASN A 183 -4.46 0.33 46.75
CA ASN A 183 -5.42 1.19 46.06
C ASN A 183 -5.70 2.52 46.80
N ARG A 184 -5.45 2.58 48.11
CA ARG A 184 -5.58 3.79 48.95
C ARG A 184 -4.26 4.53 49.16
N GLY A 185 -3.13 3.89 48.86
CA GLY A 185 -1.80 4.50 48.98
C GLY A 185 -1.16 4.36 50.35
N HIS A 186 -1.62 3.44 51.18
CA HIS A 186 -1.12 3.26 52.55
C HIS A 186 0.17 2.44 52.57
N GLU A 187 1.29 3.08 52.21
CA GLU A 187 2.62 2.46 52.09
C GLU A 187 3.04 1.64 53.33
N ALA A 188 2.92 2.22 54.52
CA ALA A 188 3.37 1.57 55.74
C ALA A 188 2.54 0.31 56.07
N ILE A 189 1.25 0.28 55.70
CA ILE A 189 0.40 -0.92 55.83
C ILE A 189 0.79 -1.97 54.78
N VAL A 190 1.06 -1.55 53.54
CA VAL A 190 1.56 -2.44 52.49
C VAL A 190 2.85 -3.12 52.93
N GLN A 191 3.78 -2.37 53.52
CA GLN A 191 5.03 -2.93 54.02
C GLN A 191 4.80 -3.96 55.14
N VAL A 192 3.99 -3.62 56.16
CA VAL A 192 3.67 -4.52 57.27
C VAL A 192 3.00 -5.81 56.77
N LEU A 193 2.04 -5.71 55.83
CA LEU A 193 1.37 -6.87 55.26
C LEU A 193 2.33 -7.78 54.46
N LEU A 194 3.26 -7.19 53.70
CA LEU A 194 4.26 -7.94 52.92
C LEU A 194 5.38 -8.53 53.78
N ASP A 195 5.68 -7.92 54.93
CA ASP A 195 6.62 -8.48 55.91
C ASP A 195 6.02 -9.71 56.61
N CYS A 196 4.69 -9.75 56.78
CA CYS A 196 3.98 -10.93 57.29
C CYS A 196 3.83 -12.04 56.24
N ASP A 197 3.40 -11.69 55.01
CA ASP A 197 3.29 -12.65 53.91
C ASP A 197 3.67 -12.01 52.57
N PRO A 198 4.91 -12.27 52.07
CA PRO A 198 5.37 -11.75 50.80
C PRO A 198 4.54 -12.20 49.60
N GLU A 199 3.90 -13.37 49.65
CA GLU A 199 3.13 -13.91 48.51
C GLU A 199 1.84 -13.13 48.24
N LEU A 200 1.40 -12.28 49.19
CA LEU A 200 0.25 -11.38 48.98
C LEU A 200 0.43 -10.46 47.77
N CYS A 201 1.67 -10.09 47.41
CA CYS A 201 1.91 -9.21 46.26
C CYS A 201 1.47 -9.84 44.91
N LYS A 202 1.47 -11.17 44.80
CA LYS A 202 1.06 -11.92 43.60
C LYS A 202 -0.42 -12.26 43.56
N THR A 203 -1.14 -11.97 44.63
CA THR A 203 -2.58 -12.22 44.68
C THR A 203 -3.29 -11.40 43.60
N VAL A 204 -4.33 -11.99 43.03
CA VAL A 204 -5.11 -11.37 41.96
C VAL A 204 -6.53 -11.13 42.42
N GLY A 205 -6.98 -9.89 42.31
CA GLY A 205 -8.36 -9.50 42.57
C GLY A 205 -9.26 -9.57 41.34
N GLN A 206 -10.35 -8.81 41.37
CA GLN A 206 -11.35 -8.86 40.31
C GLN A 206 -10.77 -8.48 38.94
N GLY A 207 -11.03 -9.36 37.96
CA GLY A 207 -10.50 -9.23 36.61
C GLY A 207 -8.98 -9.43 36.52
N ASN A 208 -8.36 -10.18 37.43
CA ASN A 208 -6.92 -10.40 37.53
C ASN A 208 -6.11 -9.12 37.81
N ALA A 209 -6.66 -8.16 38.55
CA ALA A 209 -5.90 -6.98 38.97
C ALA A 209 -4.96 -7.35 40.13
N THR A 210 -3.67 -7.04 40.03
CA THR A 210 -2.72 -7.19 41.15
C THR A 210 -2.71 -5.93 42.04
N PRO A 211 -2.15 -5.99 43.26
CA PRO A 211 -1.91 -4.82 44.10
C PRO A 211 -1.09 -3.74 43.38
N LEU A 212 -0.10 -4.16 42.58
CA LEU A 212 0.72 -3.27 41.75
C LEU A 212 -0.11 -2.51 40.71
N VAL A 213 -1.00 -3.21 40.00
CA VAL A 213 -1.94 -2.56 39.04
C VAL A 213 -2.85 -1.55 39.76
N SER A 214 -3.29 -1.88 40.98
CA SER A 214 -4.17 -1.00 41.77
C SER A 214 -3.45 0.29 42.18
N ALA A 215 -2.24 0.19 42.73
CA ALA A 215 -1.40 1.34 43.07
C ALA A 215 -1.02 2.18 41.83
N ALA A 216 -0.62 1.52 40.74
CA ALA A 216 -0.26 2.17 39.48
C ALA A 216 -1.45 2.91 38.82
N THR A 217 -2.67 2.39 38.96
CA THR A 217 -3.88 3.04 38.45
C THR A 217 -4.23 4.29 39.25
N LYS A 218 -3.94 4.29 40.56
CA LYS A 218 -4.30 5.39 41.48
C LYS A 218 -3.22 6.45 41.65
N GLY A 219 -1.98 6.18 41.25
CA GLY A 219 -0.91 7.17 41.31
C GLY A 219 -0.08 7.11 42.60
N HIS A 220 -0.08 5.97 43.30
CA HIS A 220 0.68 5.82 44.54
C HIS A 220 2.10 5.31 44.27
N THR A 221 3.02 6.24 44.01
CA THR A 221 4.43 5.97 43.68
C THR A 221 5.15 5.16 44.75
N ALA A 222 5.10 5.59 46.01
CA ALA A 222 5.80 4.92 47.10
C ALA A 222 5.36 3.44 47.28
N VAL A 223 4.06 3.17 47.12
CA VAL A 223 3.54 1.79 47.14
C VAL A 223 4.05 0.97 45.97
N VAL A 224 4.12 1.55 44.77
CA VAL A 224 4.69 0.90 43.58
C VAL A 224 6.15 0.54 43.83
N ASP A 225 6.94 1.45 44.39
CA ASP A 225 8.35 1.22 44.70
C ASP A 225 8.53 0.10 45.73
N VAL A 226 7.74 0.10 46.80
CA VAL A 226 7.74 -0.99 47.79
C VAL A 226 7.40 -2.33 47.15
N LEU A 227 6.34 -2.41 46.34
CA LEU A 227 5.94 -3.66 45.69
C LEU A 227 7.01 -4.18 44.71
N LEU A 228 7.60 -3.29 43.90
CA LEU A 228 8.65 -3.64 42.96
C LEU A 228 9.98 -3.98 43.65
N SER A 229 10.25 -3.43 44.82
CA SER A 229 11.43 -3.77 45.62
C SER A 229 11.33 -5.18 46.21
N LYS A 230 10.11 -5.63 46.53
CA LYS A 230 9.85 -6.96 47.09
C LYS A 230 9.85 -8.03 46.01
N ASP A 231 9.16 -7.78 44.89
CA ASP A 231 9.13 -8.73 43.77
C ASP A 231 9.02 -8.01 42.41
N PRO A 232 10.09 -7.98 41.60
CA PRO A 232 10.05 -7.37 40.27
C PRO A 232 9.26 -8.20 39.24
N SER A 233 8.98 -9.49 39.50
CA SER A 233 8.21 -10.34 38.57
C SER A 233 6.75 -9.90 38.42
N LEU A 234 6.26 -9.06 39.34
CA LEU A 234 4.92 -8.47 39.29
C LEU A 234 4.66 -7.65 38.02
N LEU A 235 5.71 -7.20 37.34
CA LEU A 235 5.64 -6.48 36.06
C LEU A 235 5.10 -7.35 34.91
N GLU A 236 5.30 -8.67 34.97
CA GLU A 236 4.87 -9.62 33.94
C GLU A 236 3.40 -10.01 34.07
N ILE A 237 2.80 -9.79 35.25
CA ILE A 237 1.42 -10.17 35.54
C ILE A 237 0.47 -9.15 34.90
N THR A 238 -0.34 -9.63 33.97
CA THR A 238 -1.32 -8.80 33.25
C THR A 238 -2.74 -9.03 33.74
N LYS A 239 -3.55 -7.99 33.62
CA LYS A 239 -4.98 -8.05 33.91
C LYS A 239 -5.70 -8.92 32.86
N SER A 240 -6.95 -9.32 33.10
CA SER A 240 -7.72 -10.17 32.18
C SER A 240 -7.91 -9.61 30.76
N ASN A 241 -7.72 -8.30 30.57
CA ASN A 241 -7.74 -7.62 29.26
C ASN A 241 -6.36 -7.54 28.58
N GLY A 242 -5.32 -8.17 29.16
CA GLY A 242 -3.94 -8.13 28.69
C GLY A 242 -3.18 -6.86 29.07
N LYS A 243 -3.76 -5.95 29.85
CA LYS A 243 -3.08 -4.71 30.26
C LYS A 243 -2.15 -4.95 31.44
N ASN A 244 -0.90 -4.50 31.30
CA ASN A 244 0.10 -4.44 32.38
C ASN A 244 -0.05 -3.14 33.21
N PRO A 245 0.67 -2.99 34.34
CA PRO A 245 0.64 -1.77 35.16
C PRO A 245 1.00 -0.49 34.39
N LEU A 246 1.94 -0.58 33.43
CA LEU A 246 2.38 0.55 32.61
C LEU A 246 1.24 1.11 31.74
N HIS A 247 0.37 0.26 31.18
CA HIS A 247 -0.80 0.71 30.42
C HIS A 247 -1.75 1.58 31.25
N PHE A 248 -1.95 1.24 32.54
CA PHE A 248 -2.81 1.99 33.43
C PHE A 248 -2.17 3.29 33.90
N ALA A 249 -0.91 3.24 34.35
CA ALA A 249 -0.16 4.43 34.75
C ALA A 249 -0.06 5.44 33.60
N ALA A 250 0.21 4.95 32.38
CA ALA A 250 0.30 5.77 31.18
C ALA A 250 -1.02 6.47 30.85
N ARG A 251 -2.15 5.75 30.92
CA ARG A 251 -3.49 6.33 30.66
C ARG A 251 -3.83 7.46 31.63
N GLN A 252 -3.47 7.27 32.90
CA GLN A 252 -3.79 8.23 33.96
C GLN A 252 -2.78 9.38 34.04
N GLY A 253 -1.65 9.29 33.36
CA GLY A 253 -0.65 10.35 33.30
C GLY A 253 0.33 10.38 34.48
N HIS A 254 0.48 9.27 35.21
CA HIS A 254 1.33 9.17 36.39
C HIS A 254 2.81 9.04 36.00
N VAL A 255 3.47 10.18 35.79
CA VAL A 255 4.84 10.31 35.25
C VAL A 255 5.87 9.50 36.06
N ASP A 256 5.86 9.65 37.37
CA ASP A 256 6.87 9.01 38.25
C ASP A 256 6.71 7.50 38.28
N ILE A 257 5.48 6.99 38.23
CA ILE A 257 5.20 5.55 38.14
C ILE A 257 5.63 5.00 36.79
N VAL A 258 5.35 5.71 35.69
CA VAL A 258 5.80 5.33 34.35
C VAL A 258 7.33 5.22 34.32
N ARG A 259 8.03 6.19 34.92
CA ARG A 259 9.49 6.17 35.06
C ARG A 259 9.97 4.95 35.85
N ALA A 260 9.43 4.74 37.06
CA ALA A 260 9.82 3.61 37.92
C ALA A 260 9.59 2.25 37.24
N LEU A 261 8.46 2.08 36.53
CA LEU A 261 8.15 0.85 35.79
C LEU A 261 9.10 0.63 34.61
N LEU A 262 9.45 1.68 33.85
CA LEU A 262 10.37 1.58 32.71
C LEU A 262 11.82 1.34 33.16
N GLU A 263 12.25 1.92 34.29
CA GLU A 263 13.57 1.67 34.87
C GLU A 263 13.77 0.21 35.29
N LYS A 264 12.71 -0.43 35.82
CA LYS A 264 12.74 -1.85 36.22
C LYS A 264 12.48 -2.82 35.06
N GLY A 265 11.74 -2.39 34.05
CA GLY A 265 11.31 -3.25 32.94
C GLY A 265 11.11 -2.48 31.63
N PRO A 266 12.18 -2.14 30.89
CA PRO A 266 12.07 -1.38 29.64
C PRO A 266 11.25 -2.12 28.57
N GLN A 267 11.23 -3.46 28.61
CA GLN A 267 10.44 -4.31 27.71
C GLN A 267 8.92 -4.07 27.80
N LEU A 268 8.45 -3.48 28.90
CA LEU A 268 7.01 -3.20 29.11
C LEU A 268 6.45 -2.19 28.10
N ALA A 269 7.29 -1.33 27.54
CA ALA A 269 6.88 -0.33 26.55
C ALA A 269 6.34 -0.98 25.25
N ARG A 270 6.91 -2.15 24.88
CA ARG A 270 6.53 -2.92 23.67
C ARG A 270 5.38 -3.90 23.90
N GLN A 271 5.05 -4.19 25.15
CA GLN A 271 3.97 -5.12 25.45
C GLN A 271 2.63 -4.56 24.98
N ILE A 272 1.79 -5.46 24.45
CA ILE A 272 0.49 -5.13 23.89
C ILE A 272 -0.63 -5.77 24.71
N ASP A 273 -1.77 -5.09 24.77
CA ASP A 273 -3.00 -5.64 25.35
C ASP A 273 -3.77 -6.53 24.35
N LYS A 274 -4.93 -7.06 24.74
CA LYS A 274 -5.79 -7.88 23.85
C LYS A 274 -6.35 -7.14 22.63
N LYS A 275 -6.28 -5.81 22.62
CA LYS A 275 -6.64 -4.96 21.48
C LYS A 275 -5.40 -4.50 20.70
N GLU A 276 -4.25 -5.14 20.95
CA GLU A 276 -2.95 -4.83 20.36
C GLU A 276 -2.49 -3.39 20.67
N GLN A 277 -2.94 -2.83 21.78
CA GLN A 277 -2.57 -1.46 22.19
C GLN A 277 -1.38 -1.51 23.12
N THR A 278 -0.38 -0.68 22.85
CA THR A 278 0.79 -0.45 23.71
C THR A 278 0.50 0.61 24.79
N ALA A 279 1.43 0.77 25.73
CA ALA A 279 1.38 1.84 26.72
C ALA A 279 1.33 3.25 26.09
N LEU A 280 1.98 3.46 24.94
CA LEU A 280 1.94 4.72 24.19
C LEU A 280 0.53 5.03 23.70
N HIS A 281 -0.20 4.05 23.16
CA HIS A 281 -1.61 4.23 22.78
C HIS A 281 -2.48 4.61 23.99
N MET A 282 -2.17 4.12 25.19
CA MET A 282 -2.88 4.49 26.41
C MET A 282 -2.52 5.91 26.87
N ALA A 283 -1.26 6.30 26.81
CA ALA A 283 -0.79 7.65 27.12
C ALA A 283 -1.47 8.70 26.23
N VAL A 284 -1.54 8.44 24.93
CA VAL A 284 -2.20 9.31 23.95
C VAL A 284 -3.71 9.43 24.19
N LYS A 285 -4.36 8.36 24.67
CA LYS A 285 -5.78 8.43 25.09
C LYS A 285 -5.97 9.26 26.36
N GLY A 286 -4.93 9.36 27.19
CA GLY A 286 -4.87 10.23 28.35
C GLY A 286 -4.71 11.70 27.95
N VAL A 287 -4.11 12.48 28.87
CA VAL A 287 -3.84 13.92 28.68
C VAL A 287 -2.35 14.24 28.76
N SER A 288 -1.55 13.39 29.42
CA SER A 288 -0.18 13.76 29.81
C SER A 288 0.83 13.62 28.67
N CYS A 289 1.29 14.78 28.15
CA CYS A 289 2.35 14.86 27.15
C CYS A 289 3.71 14.38 27.70
N THR A 290 3.99 14.60 28.99
CA THR A 290 5.25 14.17 29.63
C THR A 290 5.38 12.64 29.66
N VAL A 291 4.30 11.91 29.88
CA VAL A 291 4.30 10.43 29.79
C VAL A 291 4.60 9.97 28.37
N VAL A 292 4.03 10.63 27.36
CA VAL A 292 4.31 10.31 25.95
C VAL A 292 5.81 10.48 25.66
N LYS A 293 6.39 11.61 26.07
CA LYS A 293 7.85 11.87 25.94
C LYS A 293 8.68 10.77 26.62
N LEU A 294 8.34 10.40 27.85
CA LEU A 294 9.07 9.35 28.57
C LEU A 294 9.01 7.99 27.86
N LEU A 295 7.83 7.59 27.36
CA LEU A 295 7.68 6.33 26.63
C LEU A 295 8.49 6.32 25.32
N LEU A 296 8.53 7.44 24.62
CA LEU A 296 9.29 7.59 23.38
C LEU A 296 10.80 7.67 23.62
N MET A 297 11.23 8.29 24.72
CA MET A 297 12.63 8.28 25.16
C MET A 297 13.11 6.87 25.54
N ALA A 298 12.22 6.05 26.12
CA ALA A 298 12.53 4.67 26.43
C ALA A 298 12.59 3.79 25.18
N ASP A 299 11.65 3.97 24.24
CA ASP A 299 11.61 3.22 23.00
C ASP A 299 10.81 3.94 21.91
N SER A 300 11.52 4.61 21.00
CA SER A 300 10.94 5.35 19.88
C SER A 300 10.15 4.47 18.93
N SER A 301 10.58 3.20 18.75
CA SER A 301 9.99 2.27 17.78
C SER A 301 8.50 1.99 18.01
N VAL A 302 8.04 2.16 19.26
CA VAL A 302 6.64 1.98 19.67
C VAL A 302 5.69 2.93 18.93
N VAL A 303 6.19 4.04 18.37
CA VAL A 303 5.38 5.01 17.62
C VAL A 303 4.79 4.45 16.33
N THR A 304 5.43 3.44 15.74
CA THR A 304 5.00 2.82 14.48
C THR A 304 3.99 1.69 14.67
N LEU A 305 3.88 1.16 15.88
CA LEU A 305 3.05 -0.01 16.16
C LEU A 305 1.56 0.35 16.04
N PRO A 306 0.78 -0.34 15.20
CA PRO A 306 -0.65 -0.14 15.11
C PRO A 306 -1.41 -0.96 16.17
N ASP A 307 -2.60 -0.49 16.55
CA ASP A 307 -3.56 -1.31 17.27
C ASP A 307 -4.32 -2.29 16.36
N LYS A 308 -5.21 -3.12 16.94
CA LYS A 308 -6.04 -4.11 16.21
C LYS A 308 -6.89 -3.51 15.07
N PHE A 309 -7.13 -2.20 15.12
CA PHE A 309 -7.89 -1.46 14.11
C PHE A 309 -6.98 -0.76 13.08
N GLY A 310 -5.66 -0.98 13.14
CA GLY A 310 -4.68 -0.29 12.33
C GLY A 310 -4.40 1.14 12.77
N ASN A 311 -4.89 1.59 13.94
CA ASN A 311 -4.61 2.95 14.40
C ASN A 311 -3.21 2.99 15.03
N THR A 312 -2.33 3.81 14.46
CA THR A 312 -1.10 4.24 15.14
C THR A 312 -1.42 5.26 16.26
N PRO A 313 -0.48 5.53 17.19
CA PRO A 313 -0.62 6.58 18.20
C PRO A 313 -1.02 7.94 17.61
N LEU A 314 -0.51 8.30 16.43
CA LEU A 314 -0.85 9.55 15.73
C LEU A 314 -2.34 9.63 15.35
N HIS A 315 -2.93 8.54 14.87
CA HIS A 315 -4.37 8.48 14.58
C HIS A 315 -5.21 8.68 15.85
N ILE A 316 -4.78 8.09 16.97
CA ILE A 316 -5.48 8.23 18.26
C ILE A 316 -5.35 9.66 18.79
N ALA A 317 -4.17 10.27 18.71
CA ALA A 317 -3.91 11.63 19.16
C ALA A 317 -4.79 12.63 18.41
N THR A 318 -4.86 12.47 17.09
CA THR A 318 -5.73 13.26 16.21
C THR A 318 -7.20 13.08 16.57
N ARG A 319 -7.66 11.83 16.75
CA ARG A 319 -9.05 11.53 17.14
C ARG A 319 -9.44 12.11 18.51
N LYS A 320 -8.49 12.19 19.44
CA LYS A 320 -8.70 12.76 20.78
C LYS A 320 -8.39 14.26 20.87
N LYS A 321 -8.11 14.92 19.74
CA LYS A 321 -7.79 16.36 19.64
C LYS A 321 -6.63 16.79 20.55
N ARG A 322 -5.54 16.01 20.58
CA ARG A 322 -4.37 16.28 21.43
C ARG A 322 -3.26 16.97 20.63
N THR A 323 -3.36 18.29 20.43
CA THR A 323 -2.42 19.10 19.64
C THR A 323 -0.97 18.93 20.06
N GLU A 324 -0.68 19.13 21.35
CA GLU A 324 0.68 18.97 21.90
C GLU A 324 1.26 17.59 21.63
N ILE A 325 0.47 16.53 21.83
CA ILE A 325 0.91 15.15 21.63
C ILE A 325 1.13 14.87 20.15
N VAL A 326 0.27 15.39 19.26
CA VAL A 326 0.47 15.27 17.81
C VAL A 326 1.79 15.92 17.40
N ASN A 327 2.08 17.13 17.89
CA ASN A 327 3.34 17.81 17.61
C ASN A 327 4.54 16.98 18.05
N GLU A 328 4.54 16.48 19.28
CA GLU A 328 5.64 15.64 19.78
C GLU A 328 5.82 14.35 18.98
N LEU A 329 4.72 13.69 18.58
CA LEU A 329 4.80 12.48 17.75
C LEU A 329 5.37 12.79 16.36
N LEU A 330 5.02 13.92 15.75
CA LEU A 330 5.49 14.30 14.42
C LEU A 330 6.98 14.70 14.38
N HIS A 331 7.53 15.19 15.49
CA HIS A 331 8.97 15.49 15.57
C HIS A 331 9.85 14.22 15.60
N ILE A 332 9.26 13.04 15.79
CA ILE A 332 9.98 11.77 15.80
C ILE A 332 10.14 11.29 14.36
N PRO A 333 11.37 11.03 13.90
CA PRO A 333 11.63 10.65 12.50
C PRO A 333 11.02 9.29 12.12
N GLU A 334 10.82 8.40 13.09
CA GLU A 334 10.21 7.08 12.87
C GLU A 334 8.69 7.15 12.67
N THR A 335 8.04 8.30 12.89
CA THR A 335 6.59 8.42 12.78
C THR A 335 6.13 8.42 11.32
N CYS A 336 5.43 7.37 10.94
CA CYS A 336 4.77 7.30 9.64
C CYS A 336 3.52 8.20 9.60
N VAL A 337 3.67 9.44 9.15
CA VAL A 337 2.58 10.43 9.03
C VAL A 337 1.42 9.92 8.16
N ASN A 338 1.75 9.24 7.06
CA ASN A 338 0.81 8.72 6.07
C ASN A 338 0.44 7.24 6.30
N ALA A 339 0.57 6.74 7.53
CA ALA A 339 0.12 5.39 7.86
C ALA A 339 -1.40 5.26 7.64
N LEU A 340 -1.84 4.11 7.13
CA LEU A 340 -3.25 3.83 6.87
C LEU A 340 -3.85 2.96 7.98
N THR A 341 -5.00 3.38 8.48
CA THR A 341 -5.86 2.52 9.31
C THR A 341 -6.48 1.37 8.50
N ARG A 342 -7.13 0.41 9.18
CA ARG A 342 -7.90 -0.65 8.49
C ARG A 342 -9.05 -0.13 7.65
N ASP A 343 -9.55 1.07 7.94
CA ASP A 343 -10.58 1.75 7.15
C ASP A 343 -9.99 2.57 5.99
N HIS A 344 -8.69 2.40 5.69
CA HIS A 344 -7.95 3.17 4.68
C HIS A 344 -8.03 4.68 4.88
N LYS A 345 -7.95 5.14 6.13
CA LYS A 345 -7.87 6.57 6.49
C LYS A 345 -6.51 6.90 7.07
N THR A 346 -5.96 8.03 6.66
CA THR A 346 -4.78 8.66 7.26
C THR A 346 -5.16 9.50 8.48
N ALA A 347 -4.17 9.98 9.23
CA ALA A 347 -4.41 10.93 10.31
C ALA A 347 -5.10 12.21 9.82
N LEU A 348 -4.75 12.69 8.61
CA LEU A 348 -5.37 13.88 8.01
C LEU A 348 -6.85 13.65 7.70
N ASP A 349 -7.21 12.49 7.12
CA ASP A 349 -8.62 12.14 6.85
C ASP A 349 -9.45 12.06 8.16
N ILE A 350 -8.84 11.60 9.26
CA ILE A 350 -9.49 11.60 10.58
C ILE A 350 -9.71 13.02 11.07
N ALA A 351 -8.72 13.90 10.94
CA ALA A 351 -8.84 15.31 11.34
C ALA A 351 -9.94 16.04 10.54
N GLU A 352 -10.08 15.72 9.25
CA GLU A 352 -11.14 16.27 8.39
C GLU A 352 -12.54 15.78 8.75
N GLY A 353 -12.68 14.51 9.18
CA GLY A 353 -13.96 13.94 9.58
C GLY A 353 -14.48 14.39 10.96
N LEU A 354 -13.69 15.13 11.73
CA LEU A 354 -14.06 15.62 13.07
C LEU A 354 -14.71 17.02 13.01
N PRO A 355 -15.54 17.38 14.01
CA PRO A 355 -16.14 18.71 14.07
C PRO A 355 -15.08 19.80 14.19
N LEU A 356 -15.24 20.88 13.41
CA LEU A 356 -14.34 22.04 13.39
C LEU A 356 -14.13 22.59 14.81
N SER A 357 -12.86 22.74 15.18
CA SER A 357 -12.35 23.09 16.50
C SER A 357 -10.99 23.75 16.28
N GLU A 358 -10.59 24.70 17.13
CA GLU A 358 -9.28 25.36 17.03
C GLU A 358 -8.14 24.31 17.07
N GLU A 359 -8.27 23.32 17.96
CA GLU A 359 -7.28 22.25 18.10
C GLU A 359 -7.18 21.37 16.85
N ILE A 360 -8.27 21.20 16.10
CA ILE A 360 -8.26 20.41 14.86
C ILE A 360 -7.65 21.20 13.71
N ALA A 361 -7.87 22.51 13.67
CA ALA A 361 -7.23 23.38 12.68
C ALA A 361 -5.70 23.36 12.85
N GLU A 362 -5.23 23.50 14.10
CA GLU A 362 -3.81 23.36 14.44
C GLU A 362 -3.27 21.97 14.06
N ILE A 363 -3.98 20.88 14.42
CA ILE A 363 -3.55 19.53 14.05
C ILE A 363 -3.47 19.36 12.53
N LYS A 364 -4.40 19.92 11.75
CA LYS A 364 -4.37 19.86 10.29
C LYS A 364 -3.18 20.61 9.72
N GLU A 365 -2.89 21.79 10.24
CA GLU A 365 -1.73 22.60 9.82
C GLU A 365 -0.43 21.84 10.11
N CYS A 366 -0.28 21.30 11.32
CA CYS A 366 0.88 20.50 11.69
C CYS A 366 1.01 19.23 10.85
N LEU A 367 -0.07 18.49 10.63
CA LEU A 367 -0.03 17.31 9.76
C LEU A 367 0.41 17.70 8.34
N SER A 368 -0.12 18.80 7.81
CA SER A 368 0.22 19.29 6.46
C SER A 368 1.68 19.74 6.37
N SER A 369 2.22 20.41 7.39
CA SER A 369 3.62 20.85 7.40
C SER A 369 4.61 19.68 7.43
N PHE A 370 4.21 18.54 7.99
CA PHE A 370 4.97 17.29 7.98
C PHE A 370 4.64 16.36 6.80
N GLY A 371 3.97 16.87 5.76
CA GLY A 371 3.72 16.13 4.51
C GLY A 371 2.62 15.08 4.62
N ALA A 372 1.65 15.27 5.52
CA ALA A 372 0.45 14.44 5.55
C ALA A 372 -0.38 14.65 4.28
N VAL A 373 -0.81 13.54 3.69
CA VAL A 373 -1.61 13.52 2.47
C VAL A 373 -2.86 12.68 2.73
N ARG A 374 -3.97 13.01 2.08
CA ARG A 374 -5.20 12.22 2.18
C ARG A 374 -5.00 10.82 1.62
N ALA A 375 -5.77 9.85 2.11
CA ALA A 375 -5.69 8.48 1.61
C ALA A 375 -5.98 8.36 0.10
N THR A 376 -6.86 9.20 -0.44
CA THR A 376 -7.16 9.24 -1.89
C THR A 376 -5.93 9.63 -2.70
N ASP A 377 -5.18 10.60 -2.20
CA ASP A 377 -4.10 11.23 -2.93
C ASP A 377 -2.82 10.37 -2.86
N LEU A 378 -2.71 9.49 -1.85
CA LEU A 378 -1.62 8.53 -1.71
C LEU A 378 -1.58 7.49 -2.85
N ASN A 379 -2.75 7.10 -3.38
CA ASN A 379 -2.88 6.06 -4.42
C ASN A 379 -2.88 6.63 -5.86
N ASN A 380 -2.98 7.95 -6.03
CA ASN A 380 -3.10 8.55 -7.36
C ASN A 380 -1.81 8.43 -8.20
N ALA A 381 -0.63 8.51 -7.59
CA ALA A 381 0.65 8.43 -8.30
C ALA A 381 0.86 7.12 -9.10
N PRO A 382 0.66 5.91 -8.53
CA PRO A 382 0.78 4.66 -9.29
C PRO A 382 -0.35 4.46 -10.31
N ASP A 383 -1.55 4.99 -10.04
CA ASP A 383 -2.69 4.82 -10.94
C ASP A 383 -2.64 5.75 -12.15
N GLU A 384 -2.11 6.97 -12.00
CA GLU A 384 -1.76 7.84 -13.12
C GLU A 384 -0.70 7.20 -14.02
N LEU A 385 0.34 6.61 -13.43
CA LEU A 385 1.38 5.91 -14.19
C LEU A 385 0.85 4.66 -14.91
N ARG A 386 -0.05 3.89 -14.27
CA ARG A 386 -0.75 2.77 -14.92
C ARG A 386 -1.65 3.24 -16.05
N LYS A 387 -2.27 4.40 -15.92
CA LYS A 387 -3.12 5.00 -16.96
C LYS A 387 -2.29 5.41 -18.17
N THR A 388 -1.17 6.08 -17.97
CA THR A 388 -0.25 6.46 -19.06
C THR A 388 0.35 5.23 -19.73
N MET A 389 0.74 4.20 -18.97
CA MET A 389 1.21 2.93 -19.55
C MET A 389 0.14 2.24 -20.40
N LYS A 390 -1.12 2.23 -19.97
CA LYS A 390 -2.23 1.67 -20.76
C LYS A 390 -2.47 2.47 -22.04
N GLU A 391 -2.36 3.80 -21.97
CA GLU A 391 -2.52 4.69 -23.12
C GLU A 391 -1.39 4.49 -24.14
N ILE A 392 -0.14 4.44 -23.69
CA ILE A 392 1.03 4.13 -24.53
C ILE A 392 0.87 2.75 -25.19
N LYS A 393 0.47 1.72 -24.42
CA LYS A 393 0.24 0.38 -24.96
C LYS A 393 -0.82 0.37 -26.05
N LYS A 394 -1.91 1.11 -25.85
CA LYS A 394 -2.99 1.24 -26.83
C LYS A 394 -2.51 1.94 -28.09
N GLU A 395 -1.79 3.06 -27.94
CA GLU A 395 -1.25 3.84 -29.05
C GLU A 395 -0.24 3.05 -29.90
N VAL A 396 0.69 2.34 -29.24
CA VAL A 396 1.65 1.47 -29.93
C VAL A 396 0.94 0.35 -30.68
N HIS A 397 -0.11 -0.24 -30.09
CA HIS A 397 -0.90 -1.27 -30.77
C HIS A 397 -1.63 -0.71 -32.00
N THR A 398 -2.22 0.49 -31.90
CA THR A 398 -2.89 1.13 -33.05
C THR A 398 -1.91 1.52 -34.15
N GLN A 399 -0.72 2.01 -33.80
CA GLN A 399 0.33 2.32 -34.78
C GLN A 399 0.84 1.07 -35.50
N LEU A 400 1.01 -0.04 -34.76
CA LEU A 400 1.42 -1.31 -35.36
C LEU A 400 0.34 -1.85 -36.30
N GLU A 401 -0.93 -1.80 -35.90
CA GLU A 401 -2.05 -2.26 -36.74
C GLU A 401 -2.19 -1.41 -38.01
N GLN A 402 -2.03 -0.09 -37.90
CA GLN A 402 -1.98 0.81 -39.05
C GLN A 402 -0.83 0.44 -39.98
N THR A 403 0.38 0.25 -39.45
CA THR A 403 1.58 -0.12 -40.22
C THR A 403 1.36 -1.41 -41.01
N LEU A 404 0.78 -2.43 -40.36
CA LEU A 404 0.45 -3.70 -41.01
C LEU A 404 -0.58 -3.55 -42.14
N LYS A 405 -1.60 -2.69 -41.97
CA LYS A 405 -2.59 -2.39 -43.03
C LYS A 405 -1.94 -1.66 -44.21
N THR A 406 -1.08 -0.67 -43.96
CA THR A 406 -0.32 -0.01 -45.03
C THR A 406 0.59 -0.97 -45.78
N ASN A 407 1.29 -1.86 -45.09
CA ASN A 407 2.16 -2.84 -45.74
C ASN A 407 1.36 -3.77 -46.66
N ARG A 408 0.21 -4.30 -46.21
CA ARG A 408 -0.68 -5.10 -47.08
C ARG A 408 -1.16 -4.34 -48.31
N ASN A 409 -1.51 -3.06 -48.16
CA ASN A 409 -1.95 -2.23 -49.28
C ASN A 409 -0.79 -1.96 -50.26
N VAL A 410 0.42 -1.70 -49.75
CA VAL A 410 1.62 -1.51 -50.57
C VAL A 410 1.97 -2.79 -51.33
N ASP A 411 1.91 -3.96 -50.69
CA ASP A 411 2.13 -5.25 -51.36
C ASP A 411 1.12 -5.49 -52.49
N GLY A 412 -0.16 -5.14 -52.27
CA GLY A 412 -1.19 -5.18 -53.31
C GLY A 412 -0.88 -4.27 -54.50
N ILE A 413 -0.45 -3.04 -54.23
CA ILE A 413 -0.05 -2.08 -55.28
C ILE A 413 1.17 -2.59 -56.05
N VAL A 414 2.15 -3.18 -55.38
CA VAL A 414 3.36 -3.75 -56.01
C VAL A 414 2.97 -4.89 -56.95
N LEU A 415 2.08 -5.79 -56.53
CA LEU A 415 1.57 -6.88 -57.36
C LEU A 415 0.83 -6.37 -58.60
N GLU A 416 -0.03 -5.36 -58.46
CA GLU A 416 -0.71 -4.73 -59.60
C GLU A 416 0.28 -4.04 -60.56
N LEU A 417 1.29 -3.36 -60.03
CA LEU A 417 2.33 -2.72 -60.83
C LEU A 417 3.12 -3.74 -61.66
N ILE A 418 3.43 -4.90 -61.09
CA ILE A 418 4.10 -6.00 -61.79
C ILE A 418 3.22 -6.53 -62.93
N LYS A 419 1.92 -6.74 -62.68
CA LYS A 419 0.96 -7.18 -63.71
C LYS A 419 0.87 -6.18 -64.86
N LEU A 420 0.75 -4.88 -64.55
CA LEU A 420 0.73 -3.83 -65.58
C LEU A 420 2.02 -3.77 -66.40
N HIS A 421 3.18 -3.95 -65.77
CA HIS A 421 4.45 -3.96 -66.47
C HIS A 421 4.59 -5.16 -67.42
N GLN A 422 4.17 -6.35 -66.99
CA GLN A 422 4.12 -7.55 -67.83
C GLN A 422 3.19 -7.34 -69.04
N GLN A 423 2.00 -6.79 -68.82
CA GLN A 423 1.06 -6.50 -69.91
C GLN A 423 1.62 -5.48 -70.91
N GLY A 424 2.30 -4.45 -70.41
CA GLY A 424 2.98 -3.46 -71.24
C GLY A 424 4.09 -4.07 -72.11
N ILE A 425 4.85 -5.02 -71.57
CA ILE A 425 5.91 -5.74 -72.32
C ILE A 425 5.29 -6.60 -73.43
N TYR A 426 4.25 -7.38 -73.13
CA TYR A 426 3.58 -8.23 -74.12
C TYR A 426 3.00 -7.43 -75.28
N ASN A 427 2.32 -6.31 -74.98
CA ASN A 427 1.76 -5.43 -76.01
C ASN A 427 2.84 -4.81 -76.92
N ALA A 428 3.97 -4.40 -76.33
CA ALA A 428 5.10 -3.87 -77.09
C ALA A 428 5.71 -4.94 -78.02
N THR A 429 5.89 -6.18 -77.53
CA THR A 429 6.41 -7.29 -78.34
C THR A 429 5.48 -7.61 -79.51
N ASN A 430 4.16 -7.67 -79.28
CA ASN A 430 3.18 -7.89 -80.36
C ASN A 430 3.14 -6.75 -81.38
N SER A 431 3.30 -5.50 -80.95
CA SER A 431 3.39 -4.38 -81.89
C SER A 431 4.65 -4.47 -82.76
N ILE A 432 5.76 -4.91 -82.16
CA ILE A 432 7.04 -5.08 -82.83
C ILE A 432 7.01 -6.24 -83.86
N THR A 433 6.35 -7.36 -83.54
CA THR A 433 6.26 -8.52 -84.44
C THR A 433 5.55 -8.12 -85.74
N VAL A 434 4.45 -7.36 -85.63
CA VAL A 434 3.68 -6.87 -86.78
C VAL A 434 4.54 -6.01 -87.69
N VAL A 435 5.30 -5.06 -87.12
CA VAL A 435 6.21 -4.20 -87.90
C VAL A 435 7.31 -5.01 -88.59
N ALA A 436 7.89 -6.00 -87.91
CA ALA A 436 8.90 -6.86 -88.50
C ALA A 436 8.34 -7.69 -89.67
N VAL A 437 7.13 -8.24 -89.54
CA VAL A 437 6.45 -8.96 -90.62
C VAL A 437 6.20 -8.04 -91.81
N LEU A 438 5.76 -6.79 -91.59
CA LEU A 438 5.56 -5.80 -92.66
C LEU A 438 6.86 -5.48 -93.40
N PHE A 439 8.00 -5.35 -92.70
CA PHE A 439 9.29 -5.16 -93.38
C PHE A 439 9.71 -6.40 -94.17
N ALA A 440 9.49 -7.60 -93.63
CA ALA A 440 9.79 -8.85 -94.33
C ALA A 440 8.95 -8.99 -95.61
N THR A 441 7.65 -8.66 -95.57
CA THR A 441 6.78 -8.73 -96.76
C THR A 441 7.19 -7.73 -97.82
N VAL A 442 7.46 -6.47 -97.45
CA VAL A 442 7.93 -5.43 -98.40
C VAL A 442 9.29 -5.80 -99.00
N ALA A 443 10.23 -6.30 -98.20
CA ALA A 443 11.52 -6.73 -98.71
C ALA A 443 11.38 -7.96 -99.63
N PHE A 444 10.54 -8.92 -99.27
CA PHE A 444 10.30 -10.12 -100.07
C PHE A 444 9.68 -9.79 -101.42
N THR A 445 8.63 -8.96 -101.45
CA THR A 445 8.02 -8.53 -102.72
C THR A 445 9.02 -7.81 -103.60
N ALA A 446 9.82 -6.91 -103.02
CA ALA A 446 10.82 -6.15 -103.75
C ALA A 446 11.88 -7.03 -104.47
N ILE A 447 12.23 -8.21 -103.92
CA ILE A 447 13.18 -9.13 -104.58
C ILE A 447 12.61 -9.67 -105.90
N PHE A 448 11.32 -10.01 -105.93
CA PHE A 448 10.69 -10.67 -107.07
C PHE A 448 10.07 -9.69 -108.08
N THR A 449 9.84 -8.44 -107.71
CA THR A 449 9.28 -7.41 -108.60
C THR A 449 10.35 -6.61 -109.35
N VAL A 450 11.63 -7.04 -109.32
CA VAL A 450 12.66 -6.42 -110.14
C VAL A 450 12.40 -6.74 -111.61
N PRO A 451 12.46 -5.76 -112.54
CA PRO A 451 12.26 -6.02 -113.96
C PRO A 451 13.26 -7.08 -114.48
N GLY A 452 12.71 -8.15 -115.07
CA GLY A 452 13.46 -9.24 -115.69
C GLY A 452 14.19 -8.80 -116.95
N GLY A 453 15.17 -9.60 -117.39
CA GLY A 453 15.88 -9.40 -118.65
C GLY A 453 15.11 -9.98 -119.83
N ASP A 454 15.21 -9.31 -120.98
CA ASP A 454 14.58 -9.73 -122.24
C ASP A 454 15.31 -10.90 -122.93
N ASN A 455 16.42 -11.39 -122.34
CA ASN A 455 17.16 -12.55 -122.82
C ASN A 455 16.87 -13.74 -121.89
N ASP A 456 16.59 -14.92 -122.45
CA ASP A 456 16.26 -16.18 -121.75
C ASP A 456 17.38 -16.73 -120.82
N ASP A 457 18.43 -15.93 -120.55
CA ASP A 457 19.58 -16.27 -119.71
C ASP A 457 19.29 -16.17 -118.19
N GLY A 458 18.10 -15.69 -117.78
CA GLY A 458 17.71 -15.56 -116.37
C GLY A 458 18.46 -14.47 -115.58
N ILE A 459 19.19 -13.57 -116.24
CA ILE A 459 19.96 -12.48 -115.62
C ILE A 459 19.22 -11.15 -115.77
N ALA A 460 18.97 -10.43 -114.65
CA ALA A 460 18.32 -9.12 -114.69
C ALA A 460 19.15 -8.05 -115.44
N VAL A 461 18.51 -7.20 -116.26
CA VAL A 461 19.16 -6.11 -117.04
C VAL A 461 19.97 -5.17 -116.15
N ALA A 462 19.52 -4.98 -114.91
CA ALA A 462 20.16 -4.11 -113.92
C ALA A 462 21.39 -4.72 -113.23
N SER A 463 21.73 -6.00 -113.49
CA SER A 463 22.77 -6.76 -112.76
C SER A 463 24.17 -6.12 -112.74
N ARG A 464 24.55 -5.41 -113.81
CA ARG A 464 25.85 -4.72 -113.90
C ARG A 464 25.89 -3.38 -113.14
N GLY A 465 24.75 -2.86 -112.69
CA GLY A 465 24.66 -1.58 -111.99
C GLY A 465 25.11 -1.66 -110.53
N LYS A 466 25.89 -0.66 -110.08
CA LYS A 466 26.26 -0.53 -108.65
C LYS A 466 25.02 -0.42 -107.75
N SER A 467 23.98 0.28 -108.20
CA SER A 467 22.70 0.43 -107.48
C SER A 467 21.97 -0.90 -107.28
N PHE A 468 22.06 -1.84 -108.24
CA PHE A 468 21.42 -3.15 -108.12
C PHE A 468 22.12 -4.05 -107.09
N LYS A 469 23.46 -4.04 -107.05
CA LYS A 469 24.21 -4.77 -106.01
C LYS A 469 23.91 -4.23 -104.61
N ILE A 470 23.80 -2.91 -104.48
CA ILE A 470 23.40 -2.24 -103.22
C ILE A 470 21.97 -2.64 -102.85
N PHE A 471 21.03 -2.56 -103.78
CA PHE A 471 19.65 -3.00 -103.57
C PHE A 471 19.58 -4.44 -103.05
N CYS A 472 20.13 -5.41 -103.78
CA CYS A 472 20.06 -6.82 -103.39
C CYS A 472 20.70 -7.07 -102.02
N LEU A 473 21.85 -6.46 -101.72
CA LEU A 473 22.54 -6.63 -100.45
C LEU A 473 21.71 -6.10 -99.26
N PHE A 474 21.29 -4.83 -99.34
CA PHE A 474 20.54 -4.21 -98.24
C PHE A 474 19.13 -4.78 -98.10
N ASN A 475 18.51 -5.17 -99.21
CA ASN A 475 17.20 -5.82 -99.19
C ASN A 475 17.26 -7.23 -98.59
N ALA A 476 18.30 -8.01 -98.90
CA ALA A 476 18.53 -9.30 -98.25
C ALA A 476 18.77 -9.13 -96.75
N ILE A 477 19.61 -8.18 -96.34
CA ILE A 477 19.84 -7.89 -94.90
C ILE A 477 18.54 -7.49 -94.23
N ALA A 478 17.73 -6.62 -94.83
CA ALA A 478 16.43 -6.23 -94.29
C ALA A 478 15.46 -7.41 -94.13
N LEU A 479 15.37 -8.29 -95.12
CA LEU A 479 14.52 -9.48 -95.07
C LEU A 479 14.97 -10.44 -93.96
N PHE A 480 16.26 -10.81 -93.93
CA PHE A 480 16.76 -11.78 -92.95
C PHE A 480 16.75 -11.23 -91.53
N THR A 481 17.04 -9.95 -91.32
CA THR A 481 16.93 -9.32 -89.99
C THR A 481 15.49 -9.27 -89.51
N SER A 482 14.52 -8.99 -90.40
CA SER A 482 13.10 -8.97 -90.06
C SER A 482 12.55 -10.36 -89.73
N LEU A 483 12.94 -11.40 -90.48
CA LEU A 483 12.56 -12.78 -90.17
C LEU A 483 13.24 -13.29 -88.88
N ALA A 484 14.52 -12.99 -88.67
CA ALA A 484 15.22 -13.35 -87.45
C ALA A 484 14.56 -12.76 -86.20
N VAL A 485 14.11 -11.50 -86.28
CA VAL A 485 13.36 -10.84 -85.20
C VAL A 485 12.08 -11.60 -84.86
N VAL A 486 11.31 -12.04 -85.86
CA VAL A 486 10.07 -12.82 -85.66
C VAL A 486 10.37 -14.20 -85.05
N VAL A 487 11.39 -14.90 -85.55
CA VAL A 487 11.79 -16.23 -85.02
C VAL A 487 12.26 -16.13 -83.56
N VAL A 488 13.07 -15.11 -83.25
CA VAL A 488 13.52 -14.84 -81.88
C VAL A 488 12.33 -14.51 -80.98
N GLN A 489 11.30 -13.82 -81.48
CA GLN A 489 10.11 -13.53 -80.67
C GLN A 489 9.28 -14.77 -80.35
N ILE A 490 9.06 -15.65 -81.34
CA ILE A 490 8.33 -16.91 -81.12
C ILE A 490 9.05 -17.80 -80.10
N THR A 491 10.39 -17.79 -80.10
CA THR A 491 11.20 -18.59 -79.16
C THR A 491 11.29 -17.98 -77.75
N VAL A 492 11.23 -16.65 -77.61
CA VAL A 492 11.37 -15.94 -76.32
C VAL A 492 10.09 -15.93 -75.48
N VAL A 493 8.89 -16.04 -76.08
CA VAL A 493 7.59 -16.05 -75.36
C VAL A 493 7.45 -17.19 -74.34
N ARG A 494 8.39 -18.14 -74.29
CA ARG A 494 8.38 -19.31 -73.41
C ARG A 494 9.46 -19.31 -72.30
N GLY A 495 10.20 -18.22 -72.08
CA GLY A 495 11.36 -18.16 -71.16
C GLY A 495 11.25 -17.20 -69.97
N GLU A 496 12.11 -17.38 -68.95
CA GLU A 496 12.17 -16.59 -67.70
C GLU A 496 12.43 -15.08 -67.89
N LEU A 497 11.72 -14.25 -67.11
CA LEU A 497 11.59 -12.79 -67.26
C LEU A 497 12.89 -11.96 -67.17
N ASN A 498 13.94 -12.46 -66.53
CA ASN A 498 15.16 -11.67 -66.27
C ASN A 498 16.10 -11.58 -67.48
N THR A 499 16.09 -12.60 -68.35
CA THR A 499 16.83 -12.58 -69.61
C THR A 499 16.06 -11.81 -70.70
N GLU A 500 14.73 -11.76 -70.60
CA GLU A 500 13.81 -11.10 -71.53
C GLU A 500 14.10 -9.62 -71.77
N LYS A 501 14.46 -8.85 -70.72
CA LYS A 501 14.80 -7.42 -70.87
C LYS A 501 16.02 -7.17 -71.74
N ARG A 502 17.00 -8.07 -71.74
CA ARG A 502 18.18 -7.97 -72.61
C ARG A 502 17.80 -8.32 -74.05
N PHE A 503 16.95 -9.33 -74.24
CA PHE A 503 16.44 -9.71 -75.56
C PHE A 503 15.60 -8.61 -76.20
N ILE A 504 14.70 -7.94 -75.47
CA ILE A 504 13.90 -6.82 -75.99
C ILE A 504 14.81 -5.67 -76.47
N GLN A 505 15.91 -5.40 -75.77
CA GLN A 505 16.88 -4.39 -76.20
C GLN A 505 17.59 -4.78 -77.50
N VAL A 506 17.92 -6.07 -77.68
CA VAL A 506 18.52 -6.59 -78.91
C VAL A 506 17.52 -6.54 -80.06
N ILE A 507 16.29 -7.01 -79.85
CA ILE A 507 15.19 -6.97 -80.82
C ILE A 507 14.95 -5.55 -81.32
N ASN A 508 14.85 -4.57 -80.41
CA ASN A 508 14.65 -3.19 -80.81
C ASN A 508 15.82 -2.70 -81.69
N LYS A 509 17.07 -2.99 -81.34
CA LYS A 509 18.23 -2.63 -82.18
C LYS A 509 18.19 -3.29 -83.56
N LEU A 510 17.80 -4.56 -83.64
CA LEU A 510 17.67 -5.27 -84.91
C LEU A 510 16.53 -4.68 -85.77
N MET A 511 15.44 -4.22 -85.16
CA MET A 511 14.38 -3.52 -85.88
C MET A 511 14.89 -2.21 -86.50
N TRP A 512 15.66 -1.41 -85.75
CA TRP A 512 16.26 -0.18 -86.29
C TRP A 512 17.19 -0.46 -87.47
N LEU A 513 17.97 -1.55 -87.38
CA LEU A 513 18.82 -1.99 -88.48
C LEU A 513 17.99 -2.36 -89.72
N ALA A 514 16.93 -3.14 -89.55
CA ALA A 514 16.02 -3.52 -90.64
C ALA A 514 15.41 -2.28 -91.32
N SER A 515 14.94 -1.30 -90.55
CA SER A 515 14.36 -0.05 -91.09
C SER A 515 15.37 0.79 -91.88
N ILE A 516 16.62 0.90 -91.42
CA ILE A 516 17.66 1.60 -92.17
C ILE A 516 17.98 0.85 -93.47
N CYS A 517 18.10 -0.48 -93.42
CA CYS A 517 18.36 -1.30 -94.60
C CYS A 517 17.22 -1.26 -95.63
N THR A 518 15.96 -1.28 -95.20
CA THR A 518 14.80 -1.13 -96.11
C THR A 518 14.78 0.26 -96.76
N SER A 519 15.16 1.31 -96.03
CA SER A 519 15.28 2.67 -96.58
C SER A 519 16.32 2.73 -97.69
N ILE A 520 17.52 2.18 -97.45
CA ILE A 520 18.61 2.15 -98.44
C ILE A 520 18.21 1.32 -99.66
N SER A 521 17.55 0.17 -99.43
CA SER A 521 16.99 -0.67 -100.48
C SER A 521 15.98 0.10 -101.34
N PHE A 522 15.02 0.81 -100.71
CA PHE A 522 14.00 1.59 -101.41
C PHE A 522 14.59 2.73 -102.25
N VAL A 523 15.60 3.44 -101.71
CA VAL A 523 16.32 4.49 -102.43
C VAL A 523 17.07 3.90 -103.64
N ALA A 524 17.69 2.73 -103.49
CA ALA A 524 18.36 2.03 -104.58
C ALA A 524 17.36 1.51 -105.63
N SER A 525 16.18 1.00 -105.21
CA SER A 525 15.13 0.52 -106.12
C SER A 525 14.50 1.66 -106.91
N ALA A 526 14.26 2.82 -106.30
CA ALA A 526 13.78 4.02 -107.00
C ALA A 526 14.73 4.44 -108.13
N HIS A 527 16.04 4.37 -107.88
CA HIS A 527 17.06 4.64 -108.90
C HIS A 527 17.10 3.57 -110.01
N ILE A 528 16.77 2.31 -109.70
CA ILE A 528 16.70 1.23 -110.70
C ILE A 528 15.45 1.39 -111.58
N VAL A 529 14.28 1.65 -110.99
CA VAL A 529 12.98 1.67 -111.68
C VAL A 529 12.82 2.88 -112.59
N VAL A 530 13.21 4.09 -112.14
CA VAL A 530 12.98 5.33 -112.92
C VAL A 530 13.93 5.46 -114.11
N GLY A 531 15.07 4.74 -114.09
CA GLY A 531 15.97 4.58 -115.24
C GLY A 531 16.66 5.87 -115.72
N ARG A 532 17.61 5.72 -116.66
CA ARG A 532 18.47 6.82 -117.18
C ARG A 532 17.72 7.94 -117.90
N ARG A 533 16.46 7.73 -118.31
CA ARG A 533 15.69 8.67 -119.15
C ARG A 533 15.08 9.85 -118.36
N GLN A 534 14.86 9.70 -117.05
CA GLN A 534 14.25 10.74 -116.19
C GLN A 534 15.01 10.87 -114.87
N GLN A 535 16.31 11.20 -114.94
CA GLN A 535 17.17 11.31 -113.75
C GLN A 535 16.63 12.32 -112.72
N TRP A 536 15.99 13.39 -113.18
CA TRP A 536 15.38 14.40 -112.31
C TRP A 536 14.24 13.83 -111.45
N ALA A 537 13.41 12.94 -112.00
CA ALA A 537 12.35 12.28 -111.24
C ALA A 537 12.91 11.32 -110.18
N ALA A 538 13.99 10.59 -110.51
CA ALA A 538 14.67 9.73 -109.54
C ALA A 538 15.27 10.54 -108.38
N ILE A 539 15.95 11.64 -108.69
CA ILE A 539 16.51 12.55 -107.68
C ILE A 539 15.40 13.13 -106.80
N LEU A 540 14.27 13.54 -107.38
CA LEU A 540 13.13 14.06 -106.63
C LEU A 540 12.57 13.02 -105.65
N VAL A 541 12.34 11.78 -106.10
CA VAL A 541 11.88 10.68 -105.22
C VAL A 541 12.91 10.36 -104.13
N MET A 542 14.22 10.41 -104.43
CA MET A 542 15.26 10.20 -103.42
C MET A 542 15.31 11.34 -102.39
N VAL A 543 15.16 12.60 -102.81
CA VAL A 543 15.16 13.75 -101.89
C VAL A 543 13.93 13.70 -101.00
N ILE A 544 12.74 13.45 -101.57
CA ILE A 544 11.50 13.34 -100.79
C ILE A 544 11.57 12.15 -99.83
N GLY A 545 11.94 10.96 -100.30
CA GLY A 545 12.08 9.76 -99.48
C GLY A 545 13.20 9.87 -98.44
N GLY A 546 14.31 10.52 -98.79
CA GLY A 546 15.43 10.78 -97.89
C GLY A 546 15.06 11.74 -96.76
N VAL A 547 14.37 12.84 -97.07
CA VAL A 547 13.92 13.83 -96.08
C VAL A 547 12.87 13.24 -95.13
N THR A 548 11.90 12.47 -95.65
CA THR A 548 10.89 11.82 -94.80
C THR A 548 11.51 10.78 -93.88
N MET A 549 12.42 9.93 -94.38
CA MET A 549 13.09 8.92 -93.55
C MET A 549 14.07 9.55 -92.55
N ALA A 550 14.83 10.57 -92.94
CA ALA A 550 15.72 11.31 -92.04
C ALA A 550 14.94 12.04 -90.94
N GLY A 551 13.78 12.62 -91.28
CA GLY A 551 12.88 13.26 -90.32
C GLY A 551 12.32 12.27 -89.30
N VAL A 552 11.81 11.12 -89.75
CA VAL A 552 11.21 10.11 -88.87
C VAL A 552 12.27 9.41 -88.01
N LEU A 553 13.36 8.90 -88.60
CA LEU A 553 14.42 8.21 -87.87
C LEU A 553 15.21 9.19 -86.97
N GLY A 554 15.48 10.40 -87.47
CA GLY A 554 16.15 11.45 -86.71
C GLY A 554 15.32 11.93 -85.51
N GLY A 555 14.03 12.22 -85.71
CA GLY A 555 13.13 12.62 -84.64
C GLY A 555 13.01 11.54 -83.55
N MET A 556 12.84 10.28 -83.96
CA MET A 556 12.65 9.18 -83.03
C MET A 556 13.95 8.83 -82.25
N THR A 557 15.13 8.89 -82.88
CA THR A 557 16.42 8.71 -82.16
C THR A 557 16.71 9.83 -81.17
N LEU A 558 16.40 11.09 -81.51
CA LEU A 558 16.53 12.22 -80.60
C LEU A 558 15.64 12.09 -79.36
N LEU A 559 14.39 11.65 -79.54
CA LEU A 559 13.47 11.42 -78.42
C LEU A 559 13.98 10.31 -77.49
N VAL A 560 14.50 9.21 -78.04
CA VAL A 560 15.08 8.12 -77.24
C VAL A 560 16.31 8.60 -76.46
N LEU A 561 17.19 9.40 -77.08
CA LEU A 561 18.37 9.95 -76.40
C LEU A 561 18.00 10.95 -75.30
N LYS A 562 17.01 11.82 -75.54
CA LYS A 562 16.48 12.75 -74.53
C LYS A 562 15.92 11.98 -73.33
N ASN A 563 15.12 10.94 -73.57
CA ASN A 563 14.59 10.07 -72.51
C ASN A 563 15.70 9.33 -71.75
N LYS A 564 16.75 8.87 -72.44
CA LYS A 564 17.90 8.22 -71.81
C LYS A 564 18.72 9.18 -70.94
N ARG A 565 18.87 10.46 -71.34
CA ARG A 565 19.52 11.50 -70.54
C ARG A 565 18.71 11.81 -69.26
N ILE A 566 17.40 11.95 -69.37
CA ILE A 566 16.50 12.17 -68.21
C ILE A 566 16.60 11.01 -67.21
N ARG A 567 16.60 9.77 -67.71
CA ARG A 567 16.72 8.57 -66.85
C ARG A 567 18.09 8.49 -66.15
N LYS A 568 19.18 8.90 -66.82
CA LYS A 568 20.52 8.97 -66.20
C LYS A 568 20.61 10.07 -65.13
N ARG A 569 20.00 11.24 -65.33
CA ARG A 569 19.91 12.30 -64.32
C ARG A 569 19.20 11.82 -63.05
N ARG A 570 18.00 11.23 -63.19
CA ARG A 570 17.24 10.66 -62.06
C ARG A 570 18.00 9.57 -61.28
N LYS A 571 18.82 8.75 -61.96
CA LYS A 571 19.67 7.75 -61.28
C LYS A 571 20.86 8.38 -60.52
N ARG A 572 21.39 9.51 -60.96
CA ARG A 572 22.44 10.25 -60.24
C ARG A 572 21.87 10.95 -59.01
N GLU A 573 20.71 11.57 -59.14
CA GLU A 573 19.98 12.19 -58.02
C GLU A 573 19.64 11.17 -56.92
N LYS A 574 19.18 9.97 -57.28
CA LYS A 574 18.94 8.89 -56.29
C LYS A 574 20.21 8.35 -55.61
N LYS A 575 21.35 8.31 -56.31
CA LYS A 575 22.63 7.91 -55.69
C LYS A 575 23.20 8.98 -54.76
N GLN A 576 22.97 10.25 -55.06
CA GLN A 576 23.44 11.38 -54.27
C GLN A 576 22.56 11.62 -53.02
N ALA A 577 21.26 11.31 -53.11
CA ALA A 577 20.36 11.29 -51.94
C ALA A 577 20.67 10.12 -50.98
N GLY A 578 21.12 8.97 -51.49
CA GLY A 578 21.50 7.82 -50.65
C GLY A 578 22.87 7.92 -49.97
N SER A 579 23.70 8.90 -50.34
CA SER A 579 25.00 9.16 -49.70
C SER A 579 24.98 10.31 -48.69
N LEU A 580 23.86 11.04 -48.57
CA LEU A 580 23.71 12.14 -47.61
C LEU A 580 22.94 11.75 -46.34
N SER A 581 22.46 10.51 -46.24
CA SER A 581 21.74 9.98 -45.07
C SER A 581 22.52 8.90 -44.32
N LEU A 582 23.84 8.84 -44.49
CA LEU A 582 24.71 7.89 -43.79
C LEU A 582 25.95 8.61 -43.24
N SER A 583 25.71 9.55 -42.34
CA SER A 583 26.74 10.16 -41.49
C SER A 583 26.06 10.92 -40.34
N ASP A 584 25.30 10.21 -39.51
CA ASP A 584 25.38 10.37 -38.05
C ASP A 584 24.41 9.37 -37.40
N SER A 585 24.90 8.69 -36.36
CA SER A 585 24.11 7.83 -35.45
C SER A 585 23.73 6.44 -35.98
N ASP A 586 24.69 5.52 -36.12
CA ASP A 586 24.43 4.07 -36.06
C ASP A 586 25.72 3.33 -35.63
N THR A 587 26.18 3.62 -34.42
CA THR A 587 26.93 2.64 -33.64
C THR A 587 26.03 2.18 -32.51
N GLU A 588 25.79 0.87 -32.45
CA GLU A 588 24.98 0.16 -31.46
C GLU A 588 23.46 0.26 -31.64
N VAL A 589 22.88 -0.59 -32.50
CA VAL A 589 21.69 -1.45 -32.24
C VAL A 589 21.40 -2.17 -33.57
N GLY A 590 21.88 -3.40 -33.75
CA GLY A 590 21.60 -4.14 -34.99
C GLY A 590 22.09 -5.58 -35.06
N ALA A 591 22.43 -6.20 -33.92
CA ALA A 591 22.88 -7.60 -33.87
C ALA A 591 21.93 -8.49 -33.04
N ILE A 592 20.64 -8.18 -33.04
CA ILE A 592 19.61 -9.05 -32.45
C ILE A 592 18.47 -9.09 -33.46
N TYR A 593 18.45 -10.13 -34.29
CA TYR A 593 17.33 -10.71 -35.05
C TYR A 593 17.89 -11.34 -36.34
N ALA A 594 18.51 -12.51 -36.17
CA ALA A 594 18.64 -13.51 -37.21
C ALA A 594 18.46 -14.88 -36.55
N ILE A 595 17.22 -15.38 -36.55
CA ILE A 595 16.90 -16.81 -36.59
C ILE A 595 16.15 -17.01 -37.90
#